data_AF-A0A537YKC8-F1
#
_entry.id   AF-A0A537YKC8-F1
#
_cell.length_a   1.000
_cell.length_b   1.000
_cell.length_c   1.000
_cell.angle_alpha   90.00
_cell.angle_beta   90.00
_cell.angle_gamma   90.00
#
_symmetry.space_group_name_H-M   'P 1'
#
loop_
_entity.id
_entity.type
_entity.pdbx_description
1 polymer ?
#
loop_
_entity_poly.entity_id
_entity_poly.type
_entity_poly.pdbx_seq_one_letter_code
_entity_poly.pdbx_strand_id
1 'polypeptide(L)'
;MGVGKPLAAGVVLLAVCLVCGASAQAASVLYVGDEVAALTAPVVAKRLPDVEVVDATGGTDSSDALEAVKAFYDPAQRVVVFDAGINDDQEDFVSLGGNLPPAAEEVGDACMVVPTIHTPSGEDPEPFIAKSKEVFEFAETRPTTETPEWAGAADLEPGLLDPDGIRPTPRGIEVRARLIAEAVRSCLAPRVAPPRPAPKTVEATAGFGDEIRSIYGQISMDVVRFAFATALINAVF
;
A
#
# COMPACT_ATOMS: atom_id res chain seq x y z
N MET A 1 1.97 7.43 -86.81
CA MET A 1 2.66 8.19 -85.74
C MET A 1 1.58 8.77 -84.83
N GLY A 2 1.70 8.61 -83.50
CA GLY A 2 0.87 9.31 -82.50
C GLY A 2 -0.05 8.43 -81.66
N VAL A 3 0.51 7.65 -80.73
CA VAL A 3 -0.23 6.93 -79.66
C VAL A 3 -0.47 7.90 -78.50
N GLY A 4 -1.73 8.11 -78.11
CA GLY A 4 -2.13 8.92 -76.95
C GLY A 4 -2.21 8.09 -75.67
N LYS A 5 -1.53 8.57 -74.61
CA LYS A 5 -1.34 7.93 -73.29
C LYS A 5 -2.61 7.94 -72.43
N PRO A 6 -2.87 6.90 -71.60
CA PRO A 6 -3.92 6.93 -70.59
C PRO A 6 -3.49 7.71 -69.33
N LEU A 7 -4.39 8.54 -68.82
CA LEU A 7 -4.29 9.22 -67.53
C LEU A 7 -4.62 8.20 -66.41
N ALA A 8 -3.63 7.88 -65.59
CA ALA A 8 -3.83 7.10 -64.37
C ALA A 8 -4.32 8.02 -63.25
N ALA A 9 -5.55 7.80 -62.78
CA ALA A 9 -6.10 8.42 -61.59
C ALA A 9 -5.46 7.79 -60.33
N GLY A 10 -4.59 8.54 -59.66
CA GLY A 10 -4.01 8.15 -58.37
C GLY A 10 -5.03 8.35 -57.25
N VAL A 11 -5.49 7.26 -56.65
CA VAL A 11 -6.25 7.27 -55.39
C VAL A 11 -5.25 7.47 -54.25
N VAL A 12 -5.24 8.67 -53.67
CA VAL A 12 -4.51 8.95 -52.42
C VAL A 12 -5.36 8.44 -51.26
N LEU A 13 -5.02 7.27 -50.73
CA LEU A 13 -5.56 6.79 -49.45
C LEU A 13 -4.92 7.61 -48.33
N LEU A 14 -5.68 8.56 -47.79
CA LEU A 14 -5.33 9.29 -46.57
C LEU A 14 -5.59 8.37 -45.38
N ALA A 15 -4.53 7.72 -44.86
CA ALA A 15 -4.59 6.99 -43.61
C ALA A 15 -4.71 7.99 -42.45
N VAL A 16 -5.93 8.19 -41.96
CA VAL A 16 -6.17 8.93 -40.71
C VAL A 16 -5.76 8.03 -39.56
N CYS A 17 -4.55 8.22 -39.05
CA CYS A 17 -4.16 7.69 -37.74
C CYS A 17 -5.04 8.37 -36.69
N LEU A 18 -6.08 7.66 -36.23
CA LEU A 18 -6.69 7.93 -34.94
C LEU A 18 -5.61 7.72 -33.87
N VAL A 19 -4.87 8.79 -33.58
CA VAL A 19 -4.15 8.89 -32.32
C VAL A 19 -5.26 9.03 -31.29
N CYS A 20 -5.68 7.92 -30.69
CA CYS A 20 -6.37 7.95 -29.42
C CYS A 20 -5.42 8.66 -28.45
N GLY A 21 -5.56 9.98 -28.35
CA GLY A 21 -5.06 10.71 -27.21
C GLY A 21 -5.81 10.16 -26.02
N ALA A 22 -5.22 9.16 -25.36
CA ALA A 22 -5.56 8.89 -23.99
C ALA A 22 -5.34 10.23 -23.29
N SER A 23 -6.43 10.89 -22.94
CA SER A 23 -6.41 12.01 -22.01
C SER A 23 -5.58 11.48 -20.85
N ALA A 24 -4.37 12.01 -20.66
CA ALA A 24 -3.59 11.71 -19.49
C ALA A 24 -4.44 12.24 -18.34
N GLN A 25 -5.25 11.35 -17.75
CA GLN A 25 -6.10 11.69 -16.64
C GLN A 25 -5.12 12.19 -15.58
N ALA A 26 -5.26 13.48 -15.23
CA ALA A 26 -4.37 14.11 -14.28
C ALA A 26 -4.33 13.20 -13.06
N ALA A 27 -3.13 12.84 -12.64
CA ALA A 27 -2.99 12.02 -11.45
C ALA A 27 -3.65 12.80 -10.30
N SER A 28 -4.62 12.18 -9.64
CA SER A 28 -5.22 12.74 -8.44
C SER A 28 -4.86 11.90 -7.22
N VAL A 29 -4.72 12.60 -6.10
CA VAL A 29 -4.32 12.09 -4.80
C VAL A 29 -5.42 12.47 -3.81
N LEU A 30 -5.90 11.50 -3.04
CA LEU A 30 -6.63 11.80 -1.81
C LEU A 30 -5.62 11.94 -0.67
N TYR A 31 -5.72 13.02 0.11
CA TYR A 31 -4.93 13.22 1.32
C TYR A 31 -5.88 13.24 2.51
N VAL A 32 -5.81 12.21 3.36
CA VAL A 32 -6.55 12.14 4.63
C VAL A 32 -5.57 12.19 5.78
N GLY A 33 -6.03 12.66 6.94
CA GLY A 33 -5.21 12.65 8.13
C GLY A 33 -5.70 13.51 9.27
N ASP A 34 -4.89 13.51 10.33
CA ASP A 34 -5.11 14.23 11.59
C ASP A 34 -4.72 15.72 11.51
N GLU A 35 -4.59 16.39 12.66
CA GLU A 35 -4.17 17.79 12.72
C GLU A 35 -2.74 18.03 12.21
N VAL A 36 -1.84 17.05 12.31
CA VAL A 36 -0.47 17.17 11.78
C VAL A 36 -0.50 17.10 10.26
N ALA A 37 -1.34 16.21 9.71
CA ALA A 37 -1.61 16.15 8.28
C ALA A 37 -2.16 17.46 7.72
N ALA A 38 -3.12 18.09 8.42
CA ALA A 38 -3.71 19.36 8.01
C ALA A 38 -2.69 20.50 7.91
N LEU A 39 -1.61 20.46 8.71
CA LEU A 39 -0.50 21.42 8.60
C LEU A 39 0.36 21.17 7.35
N THR A 40 0.53 19.92 6.94
CA THR A 40 1.41 19.53 5.83
C THR A 40 0.75 19.44 4.46
N ALA A 41 -0.53 19.06 4.39
CA ALA A 41 -1.23 18.82 3.12
C ALA A 41 -1.16 20.01 2.14
N PRO A 42 -1.35 21.28 2.58
CA PRO A 42 -1.22 22.42 1.68
C PRO A 42 0.20 22.60 1.09
N VAL A 43 1.24 22.18 1.82
CA VAL A 43 2.63 22.24 1.35
C VAL A 43 2.94 21.07 0.42
N VAL A 44 2.36 19.89 0.67
CA VAL A 44 2.42 18.75 -0.25
C VAL A 44 1.78 19.10 -1.59
N ALA A 45 0.59 19.71 -1.60
CA ALA A 45 -0.08 20.15 -2.81
C ALA A 45 0.79 21.13 -3.63
N LYS A 46 1.43 22.12 -2.97
CA LYS A 46 2.36 23.04 -3.64
C LYS A 46 3.58 22.33 -4.25
N ARG A 47 4.00 21.20 -3.69
CA ARG A 47 5.13 20.40 -4.20
C ARG A 47 4.72 19.48 -5.35
N LEU A 48 3.43 19.29 -5.60
CA LEU A 48 2.89 18.44 -6.66
C LEU A 48 2.03 19.27 -7.63
N PRO A 49 2.60 20.27 -8.33
CA PRO A 49 1.81 21.24 -9.11
C PRO A 49 1.03 20.63 -10.28
N ASP A 50 1.41 19.45 -10.75
CA ASP A 50 0.77 18.74 -11.87
C ASP A 50 -0.18 17.62 -11.40
N VAL A 51 -0.45 17.55 -10.09
CA VAL A 51 -1.26 16.53 -9.44
C VAL A 51 -2.37 17.22 -8.68
N GLU A 52 -3.60 16.78 -8.89
CA GLU A 52 -4.72 17.26 -8.07
C GLU A 52 -4.65 16.60 -6.70
N VAL A 53 -4.51 17.40 -5.63
CA VAL A 53 -4.55 16.91 -4.25
C VAL A 53 -5.89 17.30 -3.65
N VAL A 54 -6.72 16.29 -3.40
CA VAL A 54 -7.99 16.43 -2.66
C VAL A 54 -7.64 16.34 -1.18
N ASP A 55 -7.72 17.47 -0.50
CA ASP A 55 -7.50 17.57 0.95
C ASP A 55 -8.79 17.21 1.70
N ALA A 56 -8.73 16.10 2.42
CA ALA A 56 -9.78 15.61 3.31
C ALA A 56 -9.20 15.38 4.74
N THR A 57 -8.31 16.29 5.17
CA THR A 57 -7.77 16.31 6.54
C THR A 57 -8.75 16.96 7.53
N GLY A 58 -8.50 16.73 8.82
CA GLY A 58 -9.29 17.31 9.92
C GLY A 58 -9.90 16.31 10.88
N GLY A 59 -9.57 15.02 10.73
CA GLY A 59 -9.83 14.00 11.74
C GLY A 59 -8.89 14.13 12.95
N THR A 60 -9.09 13.27 13.94
CA THR A 60 -8.27 13.19 15.14
C THR A 60 -7.34 11.98 15.10
N ASP A 61 -7.85 10.83 14.66
CA ASP A 61 -7.15 9.54 14.72
C ASP A 61 -7.25 8.76 13.39
N SER A 62 -6.68 7.55 13.34
CA SER A 62 -6.70 6.73 12.13
C SER A 62 -8.10 6.20 11.77
N SER A 63 -9.06 6.16 12.70
CA SER A 63 -10.43 5.78 12.40
C SER A 63 -11.16 6.89 11.62
N ASP A 64 -10.96 8.16 12.00
CA ASP A 64 -11.46 9.31 11.24
C ASP A 64 -10.86 9.36 9.84
N ALA A 65 -9.56 9.06 9.71
CA ALA A 65 -8.90 8.98 8.41
C ALA A 65 -9.51 7.87 7.53
N LEU A 66 -9.82 6.69 8.11
CA LEU A 66 -10.51 5.62 7.39
C LEU A 66 -11.93 6.04 6.94
N GLU A 67 -12.67 6.75 7.78
CA GLU A 67 -13.98 7.30 7.39
C GLU A 67 -13.85 8.32 6.26
N ALA A 68 -12.83 9.18 6.29
CA ALA A 68 -12.52 10.10 5.21
C ALA A 68 -12.16 9.37 3.90
N VAL A 69 -11.41 8.27 3.95
CA VAL A 69 -11.17 7.43 2.77
C VAL A 69 -12.50 6.93 2.19
N LYS A 70 -13.37 6.34 3.01
CA LYS A 70 -14.68 5.82 2.57
C LYS A 70 -15.58 6.91 1.99
N ALA A 71 -15.49 8.14 2.50
CA ALA A 71 -16.35 9.24 2.09
C ALA A 71 -15.86 9.93 0.81
N PHE A 72 -14.54 10.02 0.61
CA PHE A 72 -13.95 10.90 -0.41
C PHE A 72 -13.10 10.18 -1.44
N TYR A 73 -12.83 8.88 -1.28
CA TYR A 73 -12.10 8.13 -2.29
C TYR A 73 -12.90 8.03 -3.58
N ASP A 74 -12.26 8.43 -4.68
CA ASP A 74 -12.74 8.25 -6.05
C ASP A 74 -11.81 7.27 -6.77
N PRO A 75 -12.32 6.23 -7.45
CA PRO A 75 -11.48 5.27 -8.18
C PRO A 75 -10.57 5.87 -9.27
N ALA A 76 -10.77 7.11 -9.70
CA ALA A 76 -9.84 7.84 -10.56
C ALA A 76 -8.56 8.30 -9.82
N GLN A 77 -8.61 8.40 -8.49
CA GLN A 77 -7.45 8.68 -7.66
C GLN A 77 -6.50 7.49 -7.65
N ARG A 78 -5.23 7.78 -7.91
CA ARG A 78 -4.19 6.75 -8.04
C ARG A 78 -3.39 6.56 -6.76
N VAL A 79 -3.49 7.51 -5.83
CA VAL A 79 -2.75 7.51 -4.58
C VAL A 79 -3.66 8.00 -3.46
N VAL A 80 -3.58 7.34 -2.31
CA VAL A 80 -4.14 7.81 -1.06
C VAL A 80 -3.01 8.02 -0.07
N VAL A 81 -2.85 9.24 0.41
CA VAL A 81 -1.99 9.55 1.55
C VAL A 81 -2.83 9.38 2.81
N PHE A 82 -2.46 8.39 3.63
CA PHE A 82 -3.09 8.09 4.90
C PHE A 82 -2.16 8.57 6.02
N ASP A 83 -2.39 9.80 6.48
CA ASP A 83 -1.48 10.54 7.34
C ASP A 83 -2.10 10.75 8.74
N ALA A 84 -2.25 9.67 9.49
CA ALA A 84 -2.86 9.67 10.81
C ALA A 84 -2.20 8.62 11.71
N GLY A 85 -2.54 8.63 12.99
CA GLY A 85 -2.19 7.57 13.94
C GLY A 85 -1.47 8.07 15.20
N ILE A 86 -1.06 9.34 15.25
CA ILE A 86 -0.39 9.88 16.43
C ILE A 86 -1.30 9.80 17.67
N ASN A 87 -2.58 10.11 17.49
CA ASN A 87 -3.60 10.15 18.55
C ASN A 87 -4.31 8.80 18.79
N ASP A 88 -3.96 7.73 18.05
CA ASP A 88 -4.56 6.41 18.27
C ASP A 88 -4.27 5.91 19.68
N ASP A 89 -5.29 5.42 20.37
CA ASP A 89 -5.15 4.82 21.69
C ASP A 89 -5.40 3.31 21.63
N GLN A 90 -4.35 2.54 21.92
CA GLN A 90 -4.43 1.08 21.93
C GLN A 90 -5.33 0.55 23.06
N GLU A 91 -5.56 1.33 24.12
CA GLU A 91 -6.47 0.96 25.20
C GLU A 91 -7.95 1.08 24.78
N ASP A 92 -8.25 1.95 23.80
CA ASP A 92 -9.61 2.20 23.29
C ASP A 92 -9.93 1.41 22.00
N PHE A 93 -9.13 0.40 21.67
CA PHE A 93 -9.27 -0.46 20.47
C PHE A 93 -9.15 0.28 19.13
N VAL A 94 -8.69 1.53 19.13
CA VAL A 94 -8.35 2.28 17.91
C VAL A 94 -6.87 2.06 17.64
N SER A 95 -6.56 1.36 16.54
CA SER A 95 -5.17 1.15 16.14
C SER A 95 -4.97 1.37 14.66
N LEU A 96 -3.82 1.95 14.34
CA LEU A 96 -3.37 2.19 12.99
C LEU A 96 -3.32 0.88 12.19
N GLY A 97 -2.75 -0.18 12.77
CA GLY A 97 -2.75 -1.52 12.19
C GLY A 97 -4.15 -2.12 11.98
N GLY A 98 -5.16 -1.70 12.76
CA GLY A 98 -6.55 -2.10 12.57
C GLY A 98 -7.27 -1.35 11.44
N ASN A 99 -6.88 -0.09 11.19
CA ASN A 99 -7.54 0.79 10.21
C ASN A 99 -6.87 0.77 8.82
N LEU A 100 -5.58 0.44 8.73
CA LEU A 100 -4.86 0.35 7.45
C LEU A 100 -5.41 -0.75 6.52
N PRO A 101 -5.71 -2.00 6.96
CA PRO A 101 -6.25 -3.01 6.06
C PRO A 101 -7.63 -2.66 5.48
N PRO A 102 -8.63 -2.19 6.26
CA PRO A 102 -9.89 -1.71 5.69
C PRO A 102 -9.71 -0.52 4.74
N ALA A 103 -8.78 0.40 5.01
CA ALA A 103 -8.47 1.47 4.05
C ALA A 103 -7.90 0.91 2.75
N ALA A 104 -7.02 -0.10 2.83
CA ALA A 104 -6.46 -0.79 1.68
C ALA A 104 -7.52 -1.51 0.83
N GLU A 105 -8.52 -2.10 1.48
CA GLU A 105 -9.67 -2.71 0.82
C GLU A 105 -10.49 -1.68 0.04
N GLU A 106 -10.74 -0.51 0.63
CA GLU A 106 -11.49 0.58 -0.01
C GLU A 106 -10.77 1.13 -1.25
N VAL A 107 -9.45 1.32 -1.17
CA VAL A 107 -8.67 1.96 -2.25
C VAL A 107 -8.20 0.99 -3.34
N GLY A 108 -8.45 -0.32 -3.17
CA GLY A 108 -8.17 -1.35 -4.18
C GLY A 108 -6.70 -1.41 -4.60
N ASP A 109 -6.41 -1.08 -5.86
CA ASP A 109 -5.05 -1.09 -6.44
C ASP A 109 -4.31 0.26 -6.31
N ALA A 110 -4.97 1.31 -5.80
CA ALA A 110 -4.35 2.61 -5.62
C ALA A 110 -3.14 2.50 -4.67
N CYS A 111 -2.11 3.29 -4.95
CA CYS A 111 -0.93 3.33 -4.09
C CYS A 111 -1.29 3.97 -2.75
N MET A 112 -0.81 3.42 -1.64
CA MET A 112 -0.97 4.05 -0.33
C MET A 112 0.35 4.70 0.08
N VAL A 113 0.28 5.88 0.70
CA VAL A 113 1.42 6.55 1.31
C VAL A 113 1.12 6.71 2.79
N VAL A 114 1.91 6.07 3.65
CA VAL A 114 1.66 6.01 5.10
C VAL A 114 2.93 6.45 5.83
N PRO A 115 3.04 7.72 6.28
CA PRO A 115 4.21 8.19 7.01
C PRO A 115 4.38 7.50 8.37
N THR A 116 5.62 7.33 8.83
CA THR A 116 5.91 6.81 10.18
C THR A 116 5.62 7.83 11.27
N ILE A 117 5.40 7.35 12.50
CA ILE A 117 4.95 8.13 13.65
C ILE A 117 6.13 8.38 14.60
N HIS A 118 6.40 9.66 14.88
CA HIS A 118 7.40 10.09 15.86
C HIS A 118 6.81 10.09 17.28
N THR A 119 7.63 9.82 18.29
CA THR A 119 7.23 9.85 19.70
C THR A 119 7.07 11.29 20.23
N PRO A 120 5.91 11.68 20.77
CA PRO A 120 5.76 12.98 21.43
C PRO A 120 6.75 13.21 22.58
N SER A 121 7.08 14.48 22.83
CA SER A 121 8.04 14.83 23.89
C SER A 121 7.47 14.52 25.28
N GLY A 122 8.16 13.66 26.02
CA GLY A 122 7.79 13.29 27.40
C GLY A 122 6.89 12.06 27.50
N GLU A 123 6.49 11.47 26.38
CA GLU A 123 5.75 10.20 26.33
C GLU A 123 6.69 8.98 26.32
N ASP A 124 6.13 7.80 26.64
CA ASP A 124 6.81 6.52 26.43
C ASP A 124 6.99 6.28 24.92
N PRO A 125 8.21 6.01 24.41
CA PRO A 125 8.43 5.74 22.99
C PRO A 125 7.84 4.41 22.50
N GLU A 126 7.68 3.41 23.35
CA GLU A 126 7.32 2.05 22.92
C GLU A 126 6.00 1.98 22.12
N PRO A 127 4.90 2.64 22.52
CA PRO A 127 3.67 2.66 21.73
C PRO A 127 3.83 3.28 20.33
N PHE A 128 4.65 4.32 20.19
CA PHE A 128 4.83 5.02 18.91
C PHE A 128 5.79 4.27 17.98
N ILE A 129 6.80 3.60 18.55
CA ILE A 129 7.65 2.65 17.84
C ILE A 129 6.78 1.49 17.30
N ALA A 130 5.87 0.96 18.13
CA ALA A 130 4.95 -0.10 17.71
C ALA A 130 4.05 0.35 16.54
N LYS A 131 3.48 1.56 16.60
CA LYS A 131 2.70 2.14 15.48
C LYS A 131 3.51 2.24 14.19
N SER A 132 4.75 2.75 14.26
CA SER A 132 5.63 2.81 13.08
C SER A 132 5.98 1.42 12.56
N LYS A 133 6.15 0.43 13.44
CA LYS A 133 6.35 -0.97 13.05
C LYS A 133 5.14 -1.53 12.30
N GLU A 134 3.91 -1.25 12.75
CA GLU A 134 2.69 -1.64 12.04
C GLU A 134 2.63 -1.06 10.61
N VAL A 135 3.08 0.18 10.43
CA VAL A 135 3.19 0.80 9.09
C VAL A 135 4.12 0.02 8.17
N PHE A 136 5.30 -0.37 8.66
CA PHE A 136 6.24 -1.18 7.87
C PHE A 136 5.70 -2.57 7.56
N GLU A 137 5.18 -3.27 8.57
CA GLU A 137 4.60 -4.60 8.38
C GLU A 137 3.43 -4.56 7.38
N PHE A 138 2.59 -3.53 7.45
CA PHE A 138 1.55 -3.31 6.45
C PHE A 138 2.13 -3.12 5.04
N ALA A 139 3.15 -2.29 4.87
CA ALA A 139 3.78 -2.06 3.57
C ALA A 139 4.46 -3.33 3.01
N GLU A 140 4.99 -4.20 3.86
CA GLU A 140 5.53 -5.51 3.43
C GLU A 140 4.44 -6.42 2.85
N THR A 141 3.22 -6.37 3.40
CA THR A 141 2.07 -7.15 2.87
C THR A 141 1.45 -6.54 1.61
N ARG A 142 1.67 -5.24 1.39
CA ARG A 142 1.10 -4.47 0.27
C ARG A 142 2.21 -3.72 -0.47
N PRO A 143 2.84 -4.33 -1.50
CA PRO A 143 3.92 -3.71 -2.29
C PRO A 143 3.52 -2.44 -3.06
N THR A 144 2.25 -2.04 -3.00
CA THR A 144 1.77 -0.76 -3.49
C THR A 144 1.77 0.33 -2.41
N THR A 145 2.43 0.12 -1.27
CA THR A 145 2.52 1.10 -0.20
C THR A 145 3.92 1.70 -0.12
N GLU A 146 4.00 3.02 0.03
CA GLU A 146 5.21 3.78 0.33
C GLU A 146 5.14 4.29 1.78
N THR A 147 6.27 4.25 2.50
CA THR A 147 6.33 4.61 3.93
C THR A 147 7.32 5.75 4.17
N PRO A 148 6.94 7.03 3.97
CA PRO A 148 7.80 8.16 4.28
C PRO A 148 8.33 8.11 5.72
N GLU A 149 9.66 8.11 5.88
CA GLU A 149 10.35 7.98 7.17
C GLU A 149 10.35 9.29 7.97
N TRP A 150 9.17 9.72 8.42
CA TRP A 150 9.03 10.93 9.22
C TRP A 150 9.63 10.78 10.62
N ALA A 151 9.40 9.64 11.29
CA ALA A 151 9.94 9.38 12.63
C ALA A 151 11.46 9.52 12.66
N GLY A 152 12.16 8.84 11.74
CA GLY A 152 13.61 8.92 11.65
C GLY A 152 14.12 10.32 11.26
N ALA A 153 13.40 11.06 10.42
CA ALA A 153 13.78 12.44 10.09
C ALA A 153 13.66 13.37 11.30
N ALA A 154 12.60 13.24 12.10
CA ALA A 154 12.39 14.00 13.32
C ALA A 154 13.44 13.68 14.41
N ASP A 155 13.79 12.40 14.59
CA ASP A 155 14.82 11.96 15.52
C ASP A 155 16.21 12.56 15.19
N LEU A 156 16.55 12.61 13.90
CA LEU A 156 17.84 13.10 13.42
C LEU A 156 17.96 14.63 13.46
N GLU A 157 16.84 15.34 13.40
CA GLU A 157 16.80 16.81 13.36
C GLU A 157 15.80 17.36 14.39
N PRO A 158 16.21 17.54 15.65
CA PRO A 158 15.33 18.01 16.73
C PRO A 158 14.68 19.38 16.48
N GLY A 159 15.16 20.17 15.52
CA GLY A 159 14.57 21.45 15.12
C GLY A 159 13.36 21.33 14.16
N LEU A 160 12.96 20.12 13.79
CA LEU A 160 11.79 19.89 12.92
C LEU A 160 10.47 19.91 13.69
N LEU A 161 10.49 19.71 15.01
CA LEU A 161 9.29 19.66 15.85
C LEU A 161 9.26 20.82 16.85
N ASP A 162 8.06 21.26 17.18
CA ASP A 162 7.80 22.13 18.32
C ASP A 162 8.13 21.40 19.64
N PRO A 163 8.19 22.11 20.79
CA PRO A 163 8.54 21.49 22.07
C PRO A 163 7.63 20.36 22.55
N ASP A 164 6.46 20.18 21.95
CA ASP A 164 5.56 19.04 22.23
C ASP A 164 6.00 17.75 21.53
N GLY A 165 6.94 17.80 20.59
CA GLY A 165 7.39 16.64 19.81
C GLY A 165 6.35 16.07 18.84
N ILE A 166 5.25 16.79 18.61
CA ILE A 166 4.16 16.38 17.72
C ILE A 166 4.07 17.32 16.53
N ARG A 167 3.94 18.62 16.82
CA ARG A 167 3.67 19.60 15.76
C ARG A 167 4.95 19.94 15.03
N PRO A 168 4.99 19.84 13.69
CA PRO A 168 6.14 20.25 12.93
C PRO A 168 6.28 21.79 12.94
N THR A 169 7.51 22.27 13.13
CA THR A 169 7.85 23.69 12.90
C THR A 169 7.64 24.06 11.43
N PRO A 170 7.71 25.34 11.02
CA PRO A 170 7.67 25.68 9.59
C PRO A 170 8.72 24.94 8.75
N ARG A 171 9.91 24.68 9.31
CA ARG A 171 10.93 23.85 8.67
C ARG A 171 10.53 22.37 8.66
N GLY A 172 9.98 21.86 9.76
CA GLY A 172 9.42 20.52 9.86
C GLY A 172 8.38 20.23 8.79
N ILE A 173 7.44 21.16 8.60
CA ILE A 173 6.38 21.08 7.59
C ILE A 173 7.00 20.90 6.20
N GLU A 174 8.02 21.70 5.86
CA GLU A 174 8.70 21.64 4.57
C GLU A 174 9.46 20.32 4.33
N VAL A 175 10.03 19.74 5.40
CA VAL A 175 10.74 18.45 5.34
C VAL A 175 9.75 17.30 5.22
N ARG A 176 8.74 17.25 6.09
CA ARG A 176 7.68 16.24 6.09
C ARG A 176 6.94 16.22 4.75
N ALA A 177 6.53 17.39 4.27
CA ALA A 177 5.87 17.52 2.97
C ALA A 177 6.76 17.10 1.80
N ARG A 178 8.09 17.26 1.89
CA ARG A 178 9.01 16.77 0.86
C ARG A 178 9.03 15.24 0.84
N LEU A 179 9.16 14.59 2.00
CA LEU A 179 9.17 13.12 2.10
C LEU A 179 7.87 12.52 1.54
N ILE A 180 6.73 13.09 1.91
CA ILE A 180 5.42 12.64 1.41
C ILE A 180 5.29 12.88 -0.10
N ALA A 181 5.67 14.06 -0.60
CA ALA A 181 5.60 14.34 -2.03
C ALA A 181 6.53 13.45 -2.86
N GLU A 182 7.69 13.04 -2.32
CA GLU A 182 8.59 12.08 -2.96
C GLU A 182 7.95 10.68 -3.05
N ALA A 183 7.33 10.20 -1.98
CA ALA A 183 6.58 8.95 -1.99
C ALA A 183 5.39 8.97 -2.95
N VAL A 184 4.62 10.06 -2.98
CA VAL A 184 3.52 10.24 -3.96
C VAL A 184 4.05 10.18 -5.40
N ARG A 185 5.20 10.80 -5.69
CA ARG A 185 5.81 10.70 -7.02
C ARG A 185 6.28 9.29 -7.34
N SER A 186 6.80 8.55 -6.36
CA SER A 186 7.15 7.12 -6.52
C SER A 186 5.92 6.30 -6.90
N CYS A 187 4.81 6.50 -6.18
CA CYS A 187 3.52 5.86 -6.46
C CYS A 187 3.00 6.12 -7.89
N LEU A 188 3.17 7.36 -8.38
CA LEU A 188 2.70 7.79 -9.70
C LEU A 188 3.66 7.41 -10.83
N ALA A 189 4.90 7.05 -10.53
CA ALA A 189 5.85 6.62 -11.54
C ALA A 189 5.35 5.33 -12.23
N PRO A 190 5.59 5.18 -13.55
CA PRO A 190 5.29 3.93 -14.23
C PRO A 190 6.00 2.77 -13.55
N ARG A 191 5.23 1.84 -12.96
CA ARG A 191 5.80 0.63 -12.38
C ARG A 191 6.34 -0.22 -13.51
N VAL A 192 7.67 -0.32 -13.60
CA VAL A 192 8.30 -1.40 -14.36
C VAL A 192 7.98 -2.66 -13.57
N ALA A 193 7.08 -3.51 -14.10
CA ALA A 193 6.81 -4.80 -13.49
C ALA A 193 8.16 -5.51 -13.26
N PRO A 194 8.45 -5.99 -12.04
CA PRO A 194 9.65 -6.76 -11.82
C PRO A 194 9.68 -7.90 -12.84
N PRO A 195 10.85 -8.27 -13.39
CA PRO A 195 10.95 -9.38 -14.32
C PRO A 195 10.27 -10.57 -13.66
N ARG A 196 9.24 -11.09 -14.33
CA ARG A 196 8.49 -12.25 -13.84
C ARG A 196 9.53 -13.32 -13.49
N PRO A 197 9.58 -13.83 -12.26
CA PRO A 197 10.54 -14.88 -11.92
C PRO A 197 10.44 -15.95 -12.99
N ALA A 198 11.57 -16.34 -13.56
CA ALA A 198 11.58 -17.47 -14.49
C ALA A 198 10.81 -18.61 -13.83
N PRO A 199 9.93 -19.33 -14.56
CA PRO A 199 9.28 -20.51 -14.01
C PRO A 199 10.40 -21.33 -13.37
N LYS A 200 10.31 -21.58 -12.06
CA LYS A 200 11.23 -22.52 -11.44
C LYS A 200 11.03 -23.81 -12.22
N THR A 201 12.02 -24.21 -13.01
CA THR A 201 12.05 -25.54 -13.59
C THR A 201 12.00 -26.45 -12.37
N VAL A 202 10.84 -27.00 -12.08
CA VAL A 202 10.73 -28.07 -11.11
C VAL A 202 11.47 -29.21 -11.79
N GLU A 203 12.77 -29.32 -11.53
CA GLU A 203 13.45 -30.59 -11.72
C GLU A 203 12.64 -31.58 -10.92
N ALA A 204 11.94 -32.46 -11.64
CA ALA A 204 11.23 -33.57 -11.04
C ALA A 204 12.28 -34.40 -10.31
N THR A 205 12.47 -34.12 -9.02
CA THR A 205 13.18 -35.02 -8.13
C THR A 205 12.33 -36.27 -8.04
N ALA A 206 12.71 -37.26 -8.85
CA ALA A 206 12.33 -38.64 -8.66
C ALA A 206 12.83 -39.05 -7.26
N GLY A 207 12.01 -38.83 -6.24
CA GLY A 207 12.37 -39.09 -4.84
C GLY A 207 11.23 -38.90 -3.85
N PHE A 208 10.27 -37.99 -4.12
CA PHE A 208 9.18 -37.72 -3.16
C PHE A 208 8.09 -38.82 -3.11
N GLY A 209 8.14 -39.80 -4.02
CA GLY A 209 7.17 -40.90 -4.11
C GLY A 209 7.40 -42.05 -3.14
N ASP A 210 8.63 -42.23 -2.64
CA ASP A 210 8.98 -43.37 -1.78
C ASP A 210 8.80 -43.04 -0.29
N GLU A 211 8.95 -41.78 0.12
CA GLU A 211 8.82 -41.37 1.52
C GLU A 211 7.34 -41.32 1.98
N ILE A 212 6.42 -40.94 1.09
CA ILE A 212 4.97 -40.93 1.39
C ILE A 212 4.41 -42.37 1.56
N ARG A 213 4.95 -43.38 0.85
CA ARG A 213 4.51 -44.78 1.06
C ARG A 213 4.90 -45.33 2.43
N SER A 214 6.00 -44.86 3.02
CA SER A 214 6.40 -45.28 4.37
C SER A 214 5.48 -44.70 5.45
N ILE A 215 5.09 -43.42 5.32
CA ILE A 215 4.26 -42.75 6.32
C ILE A 215 2.81 -43.26 6.29
N TYR A 216 2.22 -43.46 5.11
CA TYR A 216 0.85 -43.99 5.01
C TYR A 216 0.73 -45.49 5.28
N GLY A 217 1.82 -46.26 5.11
CA GLY A 217 1.87 -47.68 5.50
C GLY A 217 1.85 -47.87 7.02
N GLN A 218 2.51 -46.98 7.77
CA GLN A 218 2.57 -47.04 9.23
C GLN A 218 1.24 -46.63 9.89
N ILE A 219 0.62 -45.54 9.40
CA ILE A 219 -0.63 -44.99 9.97
C ILE A 219 -1.82 -45.95 9.76
N SER A 220 -1.85 -46.70 8.66
CA SER A 220 -2.95 -47.65 8.36
C SER A 220 -2.99 -48.85 9.32
N MET A 221 -1.83 -49.30 9.84
CA MET A 221 -1.80 -50.43 10.78
C MET A 221 -2.19 -50.06 12.21
N ASP A 222 -1.86 -48.86 12.66
CA ASP A 222 -2.16 -48.42 14.04
C ASP A 222 -3.65 -48.11 14.23
N VAL A 223 -4.32 -47.56 13.22
CA VAL A 223 -5.78 -47.32 13.25
C VAL A 223 -6.57 -48.63 13.27
N VAL A 224 -6.13 -49.66 12.52
CA VAL A 224 -6.79 -50.98 12.53
C VAL A 224 -6.59 -51.68 13.87
N ARG A 225 -5.41 -51.58 14.50
CA ARG A 225 -5.17 -52.16 15.83
C ARG A 225 -6.00 -51.48 16.93
N PHE A 226 -6.19 -50.17 16.86
CA PHE A 226 -7.01 -49.43 17.83
C PHE A 226 -8.51 -49.76 17.69
N ALA A 227 -9.00 -49.95 16.46
CA ALA A 227 -10.39 -50.33 16.22
C ALA A 227 -10.72 -51.76 16.73
N PHE A 228 -9.80 -52.71 16.61
CA PHE A 228 -10.02 -54.09 17.09
C PHE A 228 -9.96 -54.24 18.62
N ALA A 229 -9.13 -53.45 19.32
CA ALA A 229 -9.09 -53.46 20.79
C ALA A 229 -10.41 -52.96 21.40
N THR A 230 -11.08 -52.01 20.74
CA THR A 230 -12.32 -51.41 21.24
C THR A 230 -13.53 -52.33 21.02
N ALA A 231 -13.51 -53.19 19.99
CA ALA A 231 -14.59 -54.15 19.72
C ALA A 231 -14.61 -55.36 20.67
N LEU A 232 -13.47 -55.74 21.26
CA LEU A 232 -13.40 -56.86 22.22
C LEU A 232 -13.85 -56.49 23.63
N ILE A 233 -13.84 -55.20 24.00
CA ILE A 233 -14.29 -54.74 25.33
C ILE A 233 -15.83 -54.71 25.42
N ASN A 234 -16.53 -54.51 24.30
CA ASN A 234 -18.00 -54.47 24.25
C ASN A 234 -18.67 -55.85 24.09
N ALA A 235 -17.93 -56.95 24.16
CA ALA A 235 -18.48 -58.31 24.03
C ALA A 235 -18.44 -59.12 25.35
N VAL A 236 -18.05 -58.52 26.47
CA VAL A 236 -17.94 -59.19 27.78
C VAL A 236 -18.73 -58.48 28.90
N PHE A 237 -19.58 -57.50 28.57
CA PHE A 237 -20.56 -56.92 29.51
C PHE A 237 -21.95 -56.83 28.88
#